data_AF-A0A945I9R0-F1
#
_entry.id   AF-A0A945I9R0-F1
#
_cell.length_a   1.000
_cell.length_b   1.000
_cell.length_c   1.000
_cell.angle_alpha   90.00
_cell.angle_beta   90.00
_cell.angle_gamma   90.00
#
_symmetry.space_group_name_H-M   'P 1'
#
loop_
_entity.id
_entity.type
_entity.pdbx_description
1 polymer ?
#
loop_
_entity_poly.entity_id
_entity_poly.type
_entity_poly.pdbx_seq_one_letter_code
_entity_poly.pdbx_strand_id
1 'polypeptide(L)'
;MNYLTYAAFSLFALAALPTVSIFNLAGSAWAQNASAHSITISHRKVQGKNTLQVTQGDQVELKWQTDEIVKLHLHGYDIEQTVT
;
A
#
# COMPACT_ATOMS: atom_id res chain seq x y z
N MET A 1 -34.05 -46.42 -22.65
CA MET A 1 -35.39 -45.98 -22.21
C MET A 1 -35.56 -46.39 -20.76
N ASN A 2 -36.08 -45.46 -19.94
CA ASN A 2 -36.62 -45.62 -18.58
C ASN A 2 -35.60 -45.50 -17.44
N TYR A 3 -35.54 -44.32 -16.80
CA TYR A 3 -36.27 -43.88 -15.58
C TYR A 3 -35.69 -44.54 -14.32
N LEU A 4 -35.33 -43.72 -13.32
CA LEU A 4 -35.98 -43.70 -12.00
C LEU A 4 -35.17 -42.87 -10.98
N THR A 5 -35.83 -41.84 -10.48
CA THR A 5 -35.59 -41.13 -9.23
C THR A 5 -35.54 -42.08 -8.03
N TYR A 6 -34.62 -41.83 -7.08
CA TYR A 6 -34.77 -42.26 -5.69
C TYR A 6 -34.48 -41.10 -4.74
N ALA A 7 -35.41 -40.93 -3.81
CA ALA A 7 -35.40 -39.94 -2.76
C ALA A 7 -34.67 -40.47 -1.51
N ALA A 8 -34.22 -39.49 -0.71
CA ALA A 8 -34.47 -39.39 0.73
C ALA A 8 -33.29 -39.61 1.72
N PHE A 9 -33.29 -38.71 2.72
CA PHE A 9 -32.72 -38.79 4.08
C PHE A 9 -31.17 -38.77 4.22
N SER A 10 -30.53 -37.99 5.08
CA SER A 10 -30.91 -37.34 6.36
C SER A 10 -30.02 -36.14 6.67
N LEU A 11 -30.55 -35.24 7.51
CA LEU A 11 -29.79 -34.20 8.21
C LEU A 11 -28.65 -34.80 9.06
N PHE A 12 -27.50 -34.14 9.04
CA PHE A 12 -26.69 -33.92 10.24
C PHE A 12 -26.18 -32.48 10.20
N ALA A 13 -26.80 -31.62 11.00
CA ALA A 13 -26.29 -30.28 11.26
C ALA A 13 -25.11 -30.41 12.22
N LEU A 14 -23.88 -30.25 11.71
CA LEU A 14 -22.70 -30.12 12.56
C LEU A 14 -22.52 -28.64 12.89
N ALA A 15 -22.89 -28.25 14.12
CA ALA A 15 -22.59 -26.93 14.65
C ALA A 15 -21.06 -26.78 14.71
N ALA A 16 -20.51 -26.03 13.74
CA ALA A 16 -19.10 -25.66 13.76
C ALA A 16 -18.85 -24.81 15.00
N LEU A 17 -18.04 -25.33 15.93
CA LEU A 17 -17.59 -24.63 17.11
C LEU A 17 -16.92 -23.30 16.67
N PRO A 18 -17.12 -22.19 17.39
CA PRO A 18 -16.34 -20.98 17.13
C PRO A 18 -14.88 -21.32 17.42
N THR A 19 -14.08 -21.49 16.39
CA THR A 19 -12.62 -21.56 16.52
C THR A 19 -12.16 -20.21 17.05
N VAL A 20 -11.92 -20.15 18.35
CA VAL A 20 -11.26 -19.02 18.99
C VAL A 20 -9.86 -18.95 18.37
N SER A 21 -9.64 -17.98 17.48
CA SER A 21 -8.34 -17.74 16.86
C SER A 21 -7.42 -17.05 17.86
N ILE A 22 -6.83 -17.82 18.77
CA ILE A 22 -5.87 -17.34 19.77
C ILE A 22 -4.44 -17.45 19.22
N PHE A 23 -4.14 -16.85 18.07
CA PHE A 23 -2.75 -16.74 17.57
C PHE A 23 -2.55 -15.46 16.74
N ASN A 24 -2.66 -14.30 17.38
CA ASN A 24 -1.91 -13.11 16.96
C ASN A 24 -0.91 -12.78 18.07
N LEU A 25 0.03 -13.71 18.30
CA LEU A 25 1.17 -13.50 19.18
C LEU A 25 2.36 -13.07 18.31
N ALA A 26 2.61 -11.75 18.28
CA ALA A 26 3.81 -11.13 17.74
C ALA A 26 4.05 -11.29 16.21
N GLY A 27 3.14 -10.77 15.39
CA GLY A 27 3.43 -10.44 13.99
C GLY A 27 3.87 -8.98 13.87
N SER A 28 5.16 -8.73 14.11
CA SER A 28 5.92 -7.50 13.81
C SER A 28 5.14 -6.20 13.55
N ALA A 29 5.16 -5.29 14.53
CA ALA A 29 4.79 -3.88 14.35
C ALA A 29 5.82 -3.09 13.51
N TRP A 30 6.28 -3.64 12.39
CA TRP A 30 6.83 -2.83 11.29
C TRP A 30 5.65 -2.36 10.45
N ALA A 31 4.75 -1.58 11.04
CA ALA A 31 3.87 -0.77 10.22
C ALA A 31 4.77 0.28 9.56
N GLN A 32 5.22 0.01 8.32
CA GLN A 32 5.92 1.02 7.54
C GLN A 32 4.96 2.20 7.40
N ASN A 33 5.29 3.35 8.00
CA ASN A 33 4.47 4.53 7.80
C ASN A 33 4.64 4.94 6.34
N ALA A 34 3.58 4.74 5.55
CA ALA A 34 3.51 5.22 4.19
C ALA A 34 3.10 6.70 4.24
N SER A 35 3.96 7.60 3.76
CA SER A 35 3.65 9.02 3.67
C SER A 35 3.80 9.52 2.24
N ALA A 36 2.76 10.20 1.74
CA ALA A 36 2.76 10.79 0.40
C ALA A 36 2.93 12.31 0.48
N HIS A 37 3.91 12.84 -0.25
CA HIS A 37 4.22 14.26 -0.28
C HIS A 37 4.14 14.79 -1.71
N SER A 38 3.32 15.83 -1.90
CA SER A 38 3.21 16.52 -3.18
C SER A 38 4.19 17.68 -3.24
N ILE A 39 4.99 17.72 -4.31
CA ILE A 39 5.99 18.75 -4.56
C ILE A 39 5.69 19.39 -5.92
N THR A 40 5.45 20.69 -5.90
CA THR A 40 5.19 21.47 -7.11
C THR A 40 6.47 22.19 -7.54
N ILE A 41 6.83 22.03 -8.80
CA ILE A 41 7.92 22.73 -9.46
C ILE A 41 7.27 23.68 -10.46
N SER A 42 7.64 24.96 -10.40
CA SER A 42 7.23 25.92 -11.41
C SER A 42 8.36 26.87 -11.73
N HIS A 43 8.55 27.17 -13.02
CA HIS A 43 9.64 28.01 -13.52
C HIS A 43 11.02 27.55 -13.02
N ARG A 44 11.26 26.23 -13.08
CA ARG A 44 12.48 25.55 -12.57
C ARG A 44 12.76 25.74 -11.07
N LYS A 45 11.75 26.08 -10.26
CA LYS A 45 11.88 26.23 -8.81
C LYS A 45 10.88 25.38 -8.06
N VAL A 46 11.33 24.71 -7.00
CA VAL A 46 10.45 24.04 -6.04
C VAL A 46 9.65 25.10 -5.30
N GLN A 47 8.33 24.97 -5.32
CA GLN A 47 7.40 25.84 -4.62
C GLN A 47 7.23 25.35 -3.18
N GLY A 48 7.42 26.24 -2.21
CA GLY A 48 7.29 25.91 -0.79
C GLY A 48 8.53 25.24 -0.21
N LYS A 49 8.33 24.13 0.53
CA LYS A 49 9.42 23.44 1.23
C LYS A 49 10.20 22.54 0.28
N ASN A 50 11.51 22.76 0.22
CA ASN A 50 12.45 21.97 -0.58
C ASN A 50 13.19 20.88 0.22
N THR A 51 12.89 20.76 1.52
CA THR A 51 13.47 19.75 2.40
C THR A 51 12.35 18.89 2.97
N LEU A 52 12.51 17.57 2.87
CA LEU A 52 11.63 16.59 3.49
C LEU A 52 12.37 15.87 4.61
N GLN A 53 11.76 15.80 5.78
CA GLN A 53 12.25 14.98 6.89
C GLN A 53 11.54 13.63 6.83
N VAL A 54 12.32 12.56 6.89
CA VAL A 54 11.81 11.19 6.82
C VAL A 54 12.38 10.37 7.97
N THR A 55 11.62 9.43 8.50
CA THR A 55 12.12 8.49 9.52
C THR A 55 12.75 7.31 8.81
N GLN A 56 13.88 6.82 9.33
CA GLN A 56 14.49 5.60 8.80
C GLN A 56 13.51 4.42 8.91
N GLY A 57 13.34 3.68 7.81
CA GLY A 57 12.43 2.53 7.74
C GLY A 57 11.04 2.86 7.19
N ASP A 58 10.69 4.14 7.06
CA ASP A 58 9.43 4.56 6.44
C ASP A 58 9.47 4.40 4.91
N GLN A 59 8.29 4.15 4.34
CA GLN A 59 8.10 4.19 2.90
C GLN A 59 7.53 5.56 2.52
N VAL A 60 8.25 6.30 1.68
CA VAL A 60 7.85 7.66 1.31
C VAL A 60 7.55 7.73 -0.18
N GLU A 61 6.35 8.17 -0.53
CA GLU A 61 5.93 8.45 -1.90
C GLU A 61 6.07 9.96 -2.18
N LEU A 62 6.80 10.31 -3.24
CA LEU A 62 6.94 11.69 -3.69
C LEU A 62 6.16 11.88 -4.98
N LYS A 63 5.17 12.78 -4.95
CA LYS A 63 4.33 13.14 -6.09
C LYS A 63 4.79 14.46 -6.65
N TRP A 64 5.35 14.42 -7.86
CA TRP A 64 5.89 15.59 -8.54
C TRP A 64 4.84 16.19 -9.46
N GLN A 65 4.72 17.51 -9.44
CA GLN A 65 3.95 18.27 -10.42
C GLN A 65 4.86 19.36 -10.98
N THR A 66 5.00 19.42 -12.30
CA THR A 66 5.86 20.40 -12.99
C THR A 66 5.08 21.09 -14.10
N ASP A 67 5.46 22.33 -14.44
CA ASP A 67 4.95 23.08 -15.58
C ASP A 67 5.79 22.89 -16.85
N GLU A 68 6.98 22.32 -16.71
CA GLU A 68 7.92 22.03 -17.79
C GLU A 68 8.69 20.72 -17.54
N ILE A 69 9.33 20.19 -18.58
CA ILE A 69 10.17 19.00 -18.44
C ILE A 69 11.40 19.36 -17.62
N VAL A 70 11.56 18.69 -16.47
CA VAL A 70 12.68 18.94 -15.54
C VAL A 70 13.38 17.66 -15.15
N LYS A 71 14.70 17.77 -14.91
CA LYS A 71 15.49 16.71 -14.27
C LYS A 71 15.60 17.02 -12.79
N LEU A 72 15.11 16.09 -11.96
CA LEU A 72 15.16 16.17 -10.51
C LEU A 72 16.27 15.27 -9.96
N HIS A 73 16.99 15.77 -8.96
CA HIS A 73 17.95 15.01 -8.17
C HIS A 73 17.63 15.14 -6.69
N LEU A 74 17.25 14.04 -6.04
CA LEU A 74 16.88 14.03 -4.63
C LEU A 74 18.12 13.97 -3.75
N HIS A 75 18.59 15.10 -3.23
CA HIS A 75 19.77 15.11 -2.37
C HIS A 75 19.58 14.23 -1.12
N GLY A 76 20.58 13.42 -0.80
CA GLY A 76 20.54 12.43 0.29
C GLY A 76 20.17 11.02 -0.15
N TYR A 77 19.63 10.87 -1.37
CA TYR A 77 19.39 9.59 -2.03
C TYR A 77 19.99 9.67 -3.45
N ASP A 78 20.62 8.60 -3.94
CA ASP A 78 21.13 8.60 -5.33
C ASP A 78 19.99 8.32 -6.32
N ILE A 79 19.02 9.23 -6.38
CA ILE A 79 17.80 9.12 -7.19
C ILE A 79 17.71 10.32 -8.13
N GLU A 80 17.77 10.02 -9.43
CA GLU A 80 17.52 10.97 -10.51
C GLU A 80 16.23 10.59 -11.25
N GLN A 81 15.37 11.58 -11.51
CA GLN A 81 14.13 11.36 -12.25
C GLN A 81 13.83 12.52 -13.19
N THR A 82 13.40 12.20 -14.41
CA THR A 82 12.82 13.19 -15.33
C THR A 82 11.31 13.21 -15.14
N VAL A 83 10.76 14.40 -14.93
CA VAL A 83 9.32 14.64 -14.74
C VAL A 83 8.82 15.54 -15.86
N THR A 84 7.61 15.28 -16.35
CA THR A 84 6.96 15.98 -17.47
C THR A 84 5.60 16.51 -17.07
#